data_AF-A0A8T3SMW4-F1
#
_entry.id   AF-A0A8T3SMW4-F1
#
_cell.length_a   1.000
_cell.length_b   1.000
_cell.length_c   1.000
_cell.angle_alpha   90.00
_cell.angle_beta   90.00
_cell.angle_gamma   90.00
#
_symmetry.space_group_name_H-M   'P 1'
#
loop_
_entity.id
_entity.type
_entity.pdbx_description
1 polymer ?
#
loop_
_entity_poly.entity_id
_entity_poly.type
_entity_poly.pdbx_seq_one_letter_code
_entity_poly.pdbx_strand_id
1 'polypeptide(L)'
;MSKSRINIADIGSVEIVCLDNMQKDLVWLLQKIITNPSSKSLLKQLITQHPNLLLDFSKNNLFSLGCWLPEKNTIFIRNNLSQVELLQTFIFESCNAVNESFKDKKLNLKNFETAEQYAEYVEGNEYNSFIMAFSIYYMGIKNANWPEPENMDKYIQSLDKNTWIKKSKEKIGVYQGGFSHFEGYINNFKKEQAKGTQAEKFYEEEKEVRATEKLKTRQRR
;
A
#
# COMPACT_ATOMS: atom_id res chain seq x y z
N MET A 1 -12.39 -11.27 -16.59
CA MET A 1 -11.92 -10.10 -15.80
C MET A 1 -13.00 -9.07 -15.89
N SER A 2 -13.52 -8.63 -14.74
CA SER A 2 -14.64 -7.71 -14.66
C SER A 2 -14.21 -6.40 -14.02
N LYS A 3 -14.66 -5.29 -14.59
CA LYS A 3 -14.58 -3.95 -14.01
C LYS A 3 -16.00 -3.47 -13.74
N SER A 4 -16.27 -3.10 -12.49
CA SER A 4 -17.60 -2.70 -12.04
C SER A 4 -17.50 -1.46 -11.16
N ARG A 5 -18.45 -0.55 -11.29
CA ARG A 5 -18.65 0.52 -10.30
C ARG A 5 -19.75 0.08 -9.35
N ILE A 6 -19.44 0.00 -8.06
CA ILE A 6 -20.39 -0.39 -7.03
C ILE A 6 -20.77 0.86 -6.25
N ASN A 7 -22.07 1.15 -6.19
CA ASN A 7 -22.63 2.17 -5.32
C ASN A 7 -23.03 1.52 -4.00
N ILE A 8 -22.42 1.97 -2.92
CA ILE A 8 -22.73 1.50 -1.56
C ILE A 8 -23.55 2.58 -0.88
N ALA A 9 -24.79 2.23 -0.50
CA ALA A 9 -25.73 3.16 0.13
C ALA A 9 -25.11 3.84 1.36
N ASP A 10 -25.32 5.14 1.48
CA ASP A 10 -24.80 6.01 2.56
C ASP A 10 -23.27 6.14 2.66
N ILE A 11 -22.53 5.58 1.70
CA ILE A 11 -21.06 5.60 1.64
C ILE A 11 -20.57 6.31 0.38
N GLY A 12 -21.03 5.88 -0.80
CA GLY A 12 -20.59 6.42 -2.09
C GLY A 12 -20.25 5.33 -3.12
N SER A 13 -19.57 5.72 -4.19
CA SER A 13 -19.20 4.82 -5.28
C SER A 13 -17.73 4.43 -5.22
N VAL A 14 -17.43 3.15 -5.47
CA VAL A 14 -16.06 2.66 -5.63
C VAL A 14 -15.94 1.89 -6.95
N GLU A 15 -14.81 2.04 -7.64
CA GLU A 15 -14.49 1.19 -8.79
C GLU A 15 -13.78 -0.06 -8.30
N ILE A 16 -14.23 -1.22 -8.79
CA ILE A 16 -13.64 -2.51 -8.46
C ILE A 16 -13.24 -3.22 -9.74
N VAL A 17 -12.01 -3.72 -9.79
CA VAL A 17 -11.51 -4.63 -10.82
C VAL A 17 -11.21 -5.97 -10.17
N CYS A 18 -11.74 -7.06 -10.73
CA CYS A 18 -11.51 -8.38 -10.17
C CYS A 18 -11.55 -9.49 -11.22
N LEU A 19 -11.05 -10.67 -10.84
CA LEU A 19 -11.25 -11.89 -11.61
C LEU A 19 -12.68 -12.40 -11.41
N ASP A 20 -13.25 -13.03 -12.43
CA ASP A 20 -14.67 -13.42 -12.42
C ASP A 20 -14.96 -14.47 -11.33
N ASN A 21 -13.98 -15.29 -10.98
CA ASN A 21 -14.07 -16.26 -9.88
C ASN A 21 -14.04 -15.63 -8.48
N MET A 22 -13.70 -14.34 -8.33
CA MET A 22 -13.66 -13.65 -7.04
C MET A 22 -14.96 -12.95 -6.64
N GLN A 23 -15.99 -12.97 -7.51
CA GLN A 23 -17.24 -12.23 -7.25
C GLN A 23 -17.90 -12.61 -5.92
N LYS A 24 -17.89 -13.90 -5.55
CA LYS A 24 -18.48 -14.36 -4.29
C LYS A 24 -17.72 -13.83 -3.08
N ASP A 25 -16.38 -13.86 -3.11
CA ASP A 25 -15.55 -13.35 -2.02
C ASP A 25 -15.65 -11.83 -1.89
N LEU A 26 -15.83 -11.10 -2.99
CA LEU A 26 -16.06 -9.66 -2.95
C LEU A 26 -17.41 -9.29 -2.35
N VAL A 27 -18.48 -10.01 -2.71
CA VAL A 27 -19.80 -9.82 -2.08
C VAL A 27 -19.70 -10.11 -0.59
N TRP A 28 -19.05 -11.20 -0.21
CA TRP A 28 -18.81 -11.54 1.20
C TRP A 28 -18.01 -10.45 1.93
N LEU A 29 -16.90 -9.97 1.33
CA LEU A 29 -16.05 -8.92 1.89
C LEU A 29 -16.87 -7.65 2.12
N LEU A 30 -17.56 -7.15 1.09
CA LEU A 30 -18.35 -5.93 1.19
C LEU A 30 -19.45 -6.06 2.23
N GLN A 31 -20.14 -7.21 2.31
CA GLN A 31 -21.13 -7.49 3.36
C GLN A 31 -20.52 -7.41 4.77
N LYS A 32 -19.32 -7.98 4.98
CA LYS A 32 -18.63 -7.89 6.27
C LYS A 32 -18.25 -6.45 6.63
N ILE A 33 -17.79 -5.68 5.65
CA ILE A 33 -17.42 -4.27 5.85
C ILE A 33 -18.63 -3.40 6.18
N ILE A 34 -19.72 -3.48 5.42
CA ILE A 34 -20.86 -2.57 5.61
C ILE A 34 -21.68 -2.87 6.87
N THR A 35 -21.60 -4.09 7.41
CA THR A 35 -22.36 -4.51 8.60
C THR A 35 -21.64 -4.21 9.92
N ASN A 36 -20.34 -3.93 9.90
CA ASN A 36 -19.60 -3.49 11.09
C ASN A 36 -19.47 -1.96 11.09
N PRO A 37 -19.93 -1.24 12.14
CA PRO A 37 -19.91 0.23 12.15
C PRO A 37 -18.52 0.85 11.96
N SER A 38 -17.48 0.27 12.59
CA SER A 38 -16.12 0.81 12.52
C SER A 38 -15.52 0.67 11.12
N SER A 39 -15.67 -0.49 10.47
CA SER A 39 -15.18 -0.68 9.11
C SER A 39 -16.05 0.03 8.06
N LYS A 40 -17.37 0.15 8.27
CA LYS A 40 -18.24 1.00 7.45
C LYS A 40 -17.77 2.46 7.50
N SER A 41 -17.43 2.97 8.69
CA SER A 41 -16.88 4.31 8.88
C SER A 41 -15.54 4.49 8.16
N LEU A 42 -14.63 3.51 8.28
CA LEU A 42 -13.36 3.50 7.56
C LEU A 42 -13.58 3.56 6.03
N LEU A 43 -14.47 2.72 5.49
CA LEU A 43 -14.77 2.71 4.06
C LEU A 43 -15.36 4.05 3.59
N LYS A 44 -16.23 4.66 4.39
CA LYS A 44 -16.77 5.99 4.10
C LYS A 44 -15.69 7.06 4.09
N GLN A 45 -14.80 7.05 5.08
CA GLN A 45 -13.66 7.96 5.15
C GLN A 45 -12.74 7.77 3.94
N LEU A 46 -12.43 6.53 3.59
CA LEU A 46 -11.61 6.14 2.46
C LEU A 46 -12.18 6.72 1.14
N ILE A 47 -13.45 6.45 0.83
CA ILE A 47 -14.11 6.96 -0.39
C ILE A 47 -14.21 8.49 -0.39
N THR A 48 -14.40 9.11 0.77
CA THR A 48 -14.48 10.58 0.88
C THR A 48 -13.12 11.25 0.63
N GLN A 49 -12.04 10.68 1.18
CA GLN A 49 -10.69 11.24 1.02
C GLN A 49 -10.09 10.95 -0.35
N HIS A 50 -10.52 9.85 -0.99
CA HIS A 50 -9.96 9.35 -2.24
C HIS A 50 -11.06 9.19 -3.30
N PRO A 51 -11.58 10.30 -3.86
CA PRO A 51 -12.59 10.23 -4.91
C PRO A 51 -12.04 9.48 -6.13
N ASN A 52 -12.87 8.62 -6.73
CA ASN A 52 -12.47 7.70 -7.81
C ASN A 52 -11.43 6.64 -7.39
N LEU A 53 -11.42 6.23 -6.12
CA LEU A 53 -10.62 5.10 -5.66
C LEU A 53 -10.90 3.84 -6.50
N LEU A 54 -9.83 3.17 -6.90
CA LEU A 54 -9.87 1.84 -7.51
C LEU A 54 -9.47 0.78 -6.48
N LEU A 55 -10.27 -0.28 -6.36
CA LEU A 55 -9.90 -1.50 -5.66
C LEU A 55 -9.61 -2.59 -6.70
N ASP A 56 -8.35 -3.03 -6.80
CA ASP A 56 -7.91 -4.00 -7.80
C ASP A 56 -7.51 -5.34 -7.15
N PHE A 57 -8.32 -6.36 -7.44
CA PHE A 57 -8.15 -7.75 -7.00
C PHE A 57 -7.71 -8.66 -8.16
N SER A 58 -7.15 -8.12 -9.25
CA SER A 58 -6.77 -8.91 -10.44
C SER A 58 -5.35 -9.46 -10.39
N LYS A 59 -4.50 -8.99 -9.47
CA LYS A 59 -3.07 -9.28 -9.44
C LYS A 59 -2.76 -10.46 -8.52
N ASN A 60 -2.00 -11.45 -9.00
CA ASN A 60 -1.45 -12.53 -8.17
C ASN A 60 0.01 -12.25 -7.74
N ASN A 61 0.79 -11.63 -8.63
CA ASN A 61 2.21 -11.39 -8.42
C ASN A 61 2.45 -10.03 -7.76
N LEU A 62 1.90 -9.85 -6.56
CA LEU A 62 2.23 -8.71 -5.70
C LEU A 62 3.37 -9.08 -4.75
N PHE A 63 4.21 -8.10 -4.41
CA PHE A 63 5.28 -8.31 -3.43
C PHE A 63 4.71 -8.73 -2.07
N SER A 64 3.68 -8.02 -1.59
CA SER A 64 2.91 -8.27 -0.37
C SER A 64 1.52 -8.84 -0.69
N LEU A 65 0.71 -9.11 0.35
CA LEU A 65 -0.69 -9.51 0.18
C LEU A 65 -1.58 -8.37 -0.33
N GLY A 66 -1.20 -7.12 -0.05
CA GLY A 66 -1.86 -5.92 -0.58
C GLY A 66 -0.92 -4.74 -0.59
N CYS A 67 -1.28 -3.69 -1.31
CA CYS A 67 -0.60 -2.41 -1.25
C CYS A 67 -1.52 -1.25 -1.62
N TRP A 68 -1.41 -0.16 -0.86
CA TRP A 68 -1.91 1.15 -1.24
C TRP A 68 -0.90 1.89 -2.13
N LEU A 69 -1.35 2.35 -3.30
CA LEU A 69 -0.56 3.20 -4.22
C LEU A 69 -1.22 4.59 -4.35
N PRO A 70 -0.78 5.59 -3.56
CA PRO A 70 -1.37 6.92 -3.55
C PRO A 70 -1.38 7.59 -4.92
N GLU A 71 -0.30 7.44 -5.70
CA GLU A 71 -0.14 8.09 -7.00
C GLU A 71 -1.10 7.57 -8.07
N LYS A 72 -1.64 6.35 -7.88
CA LYS A 72 -2.66 5.76 -8.75
C LYS A 72 -4.05 5.82 -8.16
N ASN A 73 -4.17 6.28 -6.91
CA ASN A 73 -5.40 6.21 -6.14
C ASN A 73 -5.99 4.78 -6.17
N THR A 74 -5.14 3.78 -5.94
CA THR A 74 -5.52 2.36 -6.06
C THR A 74 -5.03 1.54 -4.87
N ILE A 75 -5.92 0.74 -4.30
CA ILE A 75 -5.57 -0.36 -3.40
C ILE A 75 -5.53 -1.63 -4.22
N PHE A 76 -4.38 -2.29 -4.25
CA PHE A 76 -4.23 -3.64 -4.80
C PHE A 76 -4.34 -4.65 -3.68
N ILE A 77 -5.12 -5.70 -3.87
CA ILE A 77 -5.16 -6.86 -2.99
C ILE A 77 -4.85 -8.09 -3.85
N ARG A 78 -3.95 -8.95 -3.37
CA ARG A 78 -3.57 -10.17 -4.06
C ARG A 78 -4.82 -11.05 -4.24
N ASN A 79 -4.97 -11.65 -5.41
CA ASN A 79 -6.04 -12.63 -5.62
C ASN A 79 -5.71 -13.96 -4.94
N ASN A 80 -6.71 -14.86 -4.87
CA ASN A 80 -6.60 -16.20 -4.28
C ASN A 80 -6.18 -16.23 -2.79
N LEU A 81 -6.44 -15.15 -2.05
CA LEU A 81 -6.32 -15.14 -0.59
C LEU A 81 -7.48 -15.89 0.05
N SER A 82 -7.26 -16.48 1.23
CA SER A 82 -8.37 -16.93 2.06
C SER A 82 -9.26 -15.74 2.47
N GLN A 83 -10.51 -16.01 2.85
CA GLN A 83 -11.42 -14.94 3.27
C GLN A 83 -10.90 -14.13 4.48
N VAL A 84 -10.19 -14.78 5.40
CA VAL A 84 -9.55 -14.13 6.54
C VAL A 84 -8.46 -13.17 6.06
N GLU A 85 -7.53 -13.65 5.22
CA GLU A 85 -6.45 -12.83 4.68
C GLU A 85 -6.99 -11.68 3.82
N LEU A 86 -8.01 -11.92 2.99
CA LEU A 86 -8.66 -10.91 2.17
C LEU A 86 -9.22 -9.77 3.02
N LEU A 87 -9.96 -10.11 4.09
CA LEU A 87 -10.55 -9.13 4.99
C LEU A 87 -9.49 -8.35 5.77
N GLN A 88 -8.50 -9.04 6.34
CA GLN A 88 -7.41 -8.41 7.09
C GLN A 88 -6.60 -7.46 6.19
N THR A 89 -6.23 -7.92 5.00
CA THR A 89 -5.45 -7.14 4.04
C THR A 89 -6.24 -5.91 3.57
N PHE A 90 -7.52 -6.09 3.22
CA PHE A 90 -8.35 -4.96 2.80
C PHE A 90 -8.47 -3.88 3.87
N ILE A 91 -8.72 -4.27 5.13
CA ILE A 91 -8.80 -3.32 6.25
C ILE A 91 -7.45 -2.62 6.46
N PHE A 92 -6.34 -3.36 6.43
CA PHE A 92 -5.01 -2.80 6.62
C PHE A 92 -4.66 -1.78 5.54
N GLU A 93 -4.84 -2.11 4.26
CA GLU A 93 -4.56 -1.17 3.16
C GLU A 93 -5.51 0.03 3.16
N SER A 94 -6.76 -0.16 3.59
CA SER A 94 -7.71 0.94 3.79
C SER A 94 -7.24 1.88 4.90
N CYS A 95 -6.70 1.34 6.01
CA CYS A 95 -6.08 2.12 7.07
C CYS A 95 -4.84 2.87 6.57
N ASN A 96 -3.97 2.24 5.77
CA ASN A 96 -2.84 2.90 5.12
C ASN A 96 -3.30 4.08 4.24
N ALA A 97 -4.35 3.88 3.45
CA ALA A 97 -4.86 4.91 2.55
C ALA A 97 -5.42 6.14 3.29
N VAL A 98 -6.04 5.96 4.46
CA VAL A 98 -6.55 7.09 5.26
C VAL A 98 -5.53 7.67 6.24
N ASN A 99 -4.39 7.00 6.44
CA ASN A 99 -3.33 7.42 7.36
C ASN A 99 -2.67 8.72 6.88
N GLU A 100 -2.77 9.77 7.69
CA GLU A 100 -2.27 11.11 7.34
C GLU A 100 -0.75 11.20 7.28
N SER A 101 -0.03 10.26 7.88
CA SER A 101 1.42 10.16 7.72
C SER A 101 1.83 9.82 6.29
N PHE A 102 0.95 9.18 5.51
CA PHE A 102 1.17 8.85 4.10
C PHE A 102 0.57 9.88 3.13
N LYS A 103 -0.12 10.91 3.62
CA LYS A 103 -0.58 12.04 2.80
C LYS A 103 0.56 13.02 2.52
N ASP A 104 0.62 13.50 1.27
CA ASP A 104 1.48 14.58 0.74
C ASP A 104 2.98 14.48 1.00
N LYS A 105 3.82 14.40 -0.05
CA LYS A 105 5.29 14.66 -0.09
C LYS A 105 6.20 14.06 1.01
N LYS A 106 5.69 13.40 2.05
CA LYS A 106 6.42 12.88 3.21
C LYS A 106 7.18 11.61 2.89
N LEU A 107 6.60 10.77 2.02
CA LEU A 107 7.25 9.61 1.41
C LEU A 107 8.20 9.98 0.25
N ASN A 108 8.41 11.29 -0.03
CA ASN A 108 9.39 11.68 -1.03
C ASN A 108 10.79 11.24 -0.56
N LEU A 109 11.44 10.42 -1.37
CA LEU A 109 12.75 9.84 -1.07
C LEU A 109 13.80 10.93 -0.76
N LYS A 110 13.65 12.14 -1.32
CA LYS A 110 14.53 13.29 -1.04
C LYS A 110 14.49 13.77 0.41
N ASN A 111 13.51 13.36 1.21
CA ASN A 111 13.41 13.71 2.62
C ASN A 111 14.26 12.80 3.53
N PHE A 112 14.90 11.76 2.99
CA PHE A 112 15.62 10.76 3.75
C PHE A 112 17.08 10.72 3.29
N GLU A 113 18.00 10.69 4.25
CA GLU A 113 19.44 10.62 3.96
C GLU A 113 19.86 9.19 3.61
N THR A 114 19.21 8.20 4.22
CA THR A 114 19.51 6.78 4.01
C THR A 114 18.27 5.95 3.70
N ALA A 115 18.50 4.81 3.05
CA ALA A 115 17.45 3.84 2.75
C ALA A 115 16.86 3.22 4.03
N GLU A 116 17.67 3.07 5.07
CA GLU A 116 17.26 2.58 6.39
C GLU A 116 16.32 3.56 7.10
N GLN A 117 16.63 4.86 7.08
CA GLN A 117 15.74 5.89 7.63
C GLN A 117 14.37 5.88 6.92
N TYR A 118 14.38 5.76 5.59
CA TYR A 118 13.15 5.61 4.81
C TYR A 118 12.37 4.37 5.23
N ALA A 119 13.00 3.21 5.31
CA ALA A 119 12.34 1.97 5.68
C ALA A 119 11.76 2.02 7.11
N GLU A 120 12.49 2.56 8.09
CA GLU A 120 12.01 2.73 9.47
C GLU A 120 10.84 3.70 9.57
N TYR A 121 10.88 4.78 8.78
CA TYR A 121 9.77 5.73 8.71
C TYR A 121 8.50 5.08 8.16
N VAL A 122 8.60 4.34 7.05
CA VAL A 122 7.44 3.68 6.44
C VAL A 122 6.87 2.65 7.41
N GLU A 123 7.70 1.74 7.92
CA GLU A 123 7.32 0.71 8.89
C GLU A 123 6.69 1.28 10.16
N GLY A 124 7.27 2.35 10.71
CA GLY A 124 6.76 3.00 11.90
C GLY A 124 5.37 3.60 11.70
N ASN A 125 5.04 4.05 10.48
CA ASN A 125 3.73 4.58 10.15
C ASN A 125 2.73 3.48 9.77
N GLU A 126 3.18 2.42 9.09
CA GLU A 126 2.37 1.22 8.85
C GLU A 126 1.97 0.53 10.15
N TYR A 127 2.84 0.54 11.16
CA TYR A 127 2.48 0.08 12.50
C TYR A 127 1.26 0.83 13.06
N ASN A 128 1.15 2.16 12.85
CA ASN A 128 -0.03 2.90 13.29
C ASN A 128 -1.29 2.46 12.53
N SER A 129 -1.17 2.22 11.22
CA SER A 129 -2.25 1.63 10.42
C SER A 129 -2.62 0.23 10.90
N PHE A 130 -1.64 -0.57 11.33
CA PHE A 130 -1.85 -1.91 11.88
C PHE A 130 -2.64 -1.85 13.19
N ILE A 131 -2.32 -0.92 14.10
CA ILE A 131 -3.08 -0.75 15.34
C ILE A 131 -4.54 -0.40 15.06
N MET A 132 -4.79 0.49 14.09
CA MET A 132 -6.15 0.83 13.65
C MET A 132 -6.86 -0.39 13.05
N ALA A 133 -6.18 -1.09 12.13
CA ALA A 133 -6.71 -2.29 11.47
C ALA A 133 -7.02 -3.40 12.47
N PHE A 134 -6.13 -3.63 13.44
CA PHE A 134 -6.32 -4.57 14.54
C PHE A 134 -7.57 -4.23 15.33
N SER A 135 -7.73 -2.97 15.76
CA SER A 135 -8.89 -2.54 16.54
C SER A 135 -10.20 -2.80 15.79
N ILE A 136 -10.25 -2.45 14.50
CA ILE A 136 -11.42 -2.70 13.65
C ILE A 136 -11.70 -4.19 13.51
N TYR A 137 -10.67 -4.99 13.21
CA TYR A 137 -10.81 -6.43 13.03
C TYR A 137 -11.25 -7.13 14.31
N TYR A 138 -10.65 -6.78 15.44
CA TYR A 138 -11.00 -7.32 16.76
C TYR A 138 -12.44 -7.00 17.15
N MET A 139 -12.89 -5.76 16.90
CA MET A 139 -14.30 -5.39 17.10
C MET A 139 -15.23 -6.11 16.13
N GLY A 140 -14.77 -6.41 14.91
CA GLY A 140 -15.48 -7.25 13.94
C GLY A 140 -15.67 -8.68 14.43
N ILE A 141 -14.65 -9.28 15.05
CA ILE A 141 -14.76 -10.61 15.67
C ILE A 141 -15.80 -10.57 16.79
N LYS A 142 -15.67 -9.61 17.73
CA LYS A 142 -16.51 -9.55 18.92
C LYS A 142 -17.97 -9.21 18.65
N ASN A 143 -18.23 -8.33 17.68
CA ASN A 143 -19.56 -7.72 17.52
C ASN A 143 -20.23 -8.04 16.18
N ALA A 144 -19.51 -8.61 15.19
CA ALA A 144 -20.02 -8.81 13.84
C ALA A 144 -19.75 -10.21 13.27
N ASN A 145 -19.36 -11.18 14.13
CA ASN A 145 -19.07 -12.57 13.75
C ASN A 145 -18.11 -12.64 12.54
N TRP A 146 -17.04 -11.86 12.60
CA TRP A 146 -15.94 -11.99 11.64
C TRP A 146 -15.11 -13.23 11.95
N PRO A 147 -14.50 -13.86 10.93
CA PRO A 147 -13.70 -15.05 11.15
C PRO A 147 -12.46 -14.73 12.00
N GLU A 148 -12.13 -15.61 12.94
CA GLU A 148 -10.93 -15.45 13.75
C GLU A 148 -9.68 -15.90 12.97
N PRO A 149 -8.52 -15.24 13.17
CA PRO A 149 -7.26 -15.74 12.64
C PRO A 149 -6.91 -17.06 13.34
N GLU A 150 -6.30 -18.00 12.61
CA GLU A 150 -5.88 -19.29 13.17
C GLU A 150 -4.96 -19.15 14.39
N ASN A 151 -4.15 -18.09 14.43
CA ASN A 151 -3.27 -17.79 15.56
C ASN A 151 -3.47 -16.36 16.06
N MET A 152 -4.47 -16.20 16.94
CA MET A 152 -4.82 -14.92 17.54
C MET A 152 -3.67 -14.34 18.40
N ASP A 153 -2.88 -15.19 19.06
CA ASP A 153 -1.74 -14.75 19.89
C ASP A 153 -0.65 -14.06 19.07
N LYS A 154 -0.31 -14.61 17.89
CA LYS A 154 0.63 -13.95 16.96
C LYS A 154 0.14 -12.59 16.50
N TYR A 155 -1.18 -12.46 16.32
CA TYR A 155 -1.81 -11.20 15.93
C TYR A 155 -1.72 -10.17 17.06
N ILE A 156 -1.94 -10.57 18.31
CA ILE A 156 -1.80 -9.72 19.51
C ILE A 156 -0.35 -9.31 19.77
N GLN A 157 0.62 -10.23 19.63
CA GLN A 157 2.04 -9.94 19.84
C GLN A 157 2.56 -8.80 18.94
N SER A 158 1.96 -8.63 17.77
CA SER A 158 2.37 -7.59 16.81
C SER A 158 1.85 -6.19 17.19
N LEU A 159 1.06 -6.08 18.27
CA LEU A 159 0.71 -4.81 18.92
C LEU A 159 1.87 -4.17 19.69
N ASP A 160 2.95 -4.91 19.94
CA ASP A 160 4.18 -4.31 20.45
C ASP A 160 5.01 -3.75 19.29
N LYS A 161 5.27 -2.44 19.31
CA LYS A 161 6.01 -1.76 18.23
C LYS A 161 7.41 -2.33 18.01
N ASN A 162 8.11 -2.71 19.09
CA ASN A 162 9.45 -3.28 18.96
C ASN A 162 9.40 -4.65 18.28
N THR A 163 8.41 -5.47 18.63
CA THR A 163 8.13 -6.75 18.00
C THR A 163 7.74 -6.57 16.53
N TRP A 164 6.91 -5.58 16.19
CA TRP A 164 6.58 -5.22 14.81
C TRP A 164 7.83 -4.91 13.99
N ILE A 165 8.64 -3.93 14.43
CA ILE A 165 9.85 -3.50 13.72
C ILE A 165 10.88 -4.63 13.61
N LYS A 166 11.00 -5.46 14.65
CA LYS A 166 11.86 -6.64 14.60
C LYS A 166 11.39 -7.61 13.51
N LYS A 167 10.10 -7.95 13.50
CA LYS A 167 9.51 -8.87 12.51
C LYS A 167 9.56 -8.34 11.09
N SER A 168 9.42 -7.03 10.87
CA SER A 168 9.49 -6.45 9.53
C SER A 168 10.88 -6.50 8.92
N LYS A 169 11.92 -6.62 9.75
CA LYS A 169 13.31 -6.89 9.36
C LYS A 169 13.59 -8.39 9.14
N GLU A 170 12.76 -9.29 9.66
CA GLU A 170 12.88 -10.74 9.45
C GLU A 170 12.39 -11.13 8.04
N LYS A 171 13.10 -12.05 7.39
CA LYS A 171 12.71 -12.56 6.07
C LYS A 171 11.47 -13.42 6.20
N ILE A 172 10.47 -13.14 5.37
CA ILE A 172 9.19 -13.86 5.42
C ILE A 172 8.94 -14.52 4.06
N GLY A 173 8.56 -15.80 4.08
CA GLY A 173 8.36 -16.60 2.86
C GLY A 173 7.20 -16.15 1.96
N VAL A 174 6.37 -15.19 2.41
CA VAL A 174 5.25 -14.62 1.65
C VAL A 174 5.70 -13.64 0.54
N TYR A 175 6.94 -13.16 0.61
CA TYR A 175 7.54 -12.29 -0.40
C TYR A 175 8.20 -13.15 -1.48
N GLN A 176 7.90 -12.88 -2.77
CA GLN A 176 8.58 -13.55 -3.89
C GLN A 176 10.10 -13.33 -3.76
N GLY A 177 10.84 -14.41 -3.47
CA GLY A 177 12.30 -14.38 -3.28
C GLY A 177 12.80 -14.34 -1.84
N GLY A 178 11.94 -14.41 -0.82
CA GLY A 178 12.35 -14.55 0.58
C GLY A 178 13.04 -13.31 1.17
N PHE A 179 12.45 -12.14 0.93
CA PHE A 179 12.91 -10.86 1.47
C PHE A 179 12.14 -10.48 2.74
N SER A 180 12.64 -9.52 3.50
CA SER A 180 11.87 -8.83 4.53
C SER A 180 11.14 -7.61 3.95
N HIS A 181 10.14 -7.08 4.65
CA HIS A 181 9.45 -5.87 4.23
C HIS A 181 10.41 -4.68 4.19
N PHE A 182 11.28 -4.62 5.19
CA PHE A 182 12.38 -3.66 5.31
C PHE A 182 13.33 -3.70 4.11
N GLU A 183 13.75 -4.89 3.67
CA GLU A 183 14.58 -5.07 2.47
C GLU A 183 13.86 -4.60 1.19
N GLY A 184 12.54 -4.81 1.11
CA GLY A 184 11.69 -4.31 0.03
C GLY A 184 11.77 -2.79 -0.11
N TYR A 185 11.61 -2.05 0.99
CA TYR A 185 11.72 -0.60 0.99
C TYR A 185 13.12 -0.09 0.67
N ILE A 186 14.15 -0.72 1.23
CA ILE A 186 15.55 -0.37 0.93
C ILE A 186 15.84 -0.54 -0.56
N ASN A 187 15.40 -1.65 -1.15
CA ASN A 187 15.60 -1.93 -2.57
C ASN A 187 14.83 -0.93 -3.45
N ASN A 188 13.62 -0.55 -3.07
CA ASN A 188 12.86 0.47 -3.78
C ASN A 188 13.56 1.84 -3.73
N PHE A 189 14.00 2.26 -2.53
CA PHE A 189 14.74 3.50 -2.33
C PHE A 189 15.99 3.56 -3.23
N LYS A 190 16.82 2.51 -3.21
CA LYS A 190 18.05 2.44 -4.01
C LYS A 190 17.78 2.49 -5.52
N LYS A 191 16.74 1.78 -5.99
CA LYS A 191 16.34 1.78 -7.41
C LYS A 191 15.90 3.15 -7.88
N GLU A 192 15.06 3.82 -7.10
CA GLU A 192 14.55 5.16 -7.46
C GLU A 192 15.63 6.23 -7.37
N GLN A 193 16.54 6.15 -6.37
CA GLN A 193 17.70 7.03 -6.29
C GLN A 193 18.61 6.86 -7.53
N ALA A 194 18.88 5.62 -7.95
CA ALA A 194 19.68 5.34 -9.15
C ALA A 194 19.05 5.91 -10.43
N LYS A 195 17.71 5.83 -10.57
CA LYS A 195 16.99 6.46 -11.70
C LYS A 195 17.12 7.99 -11.68
N GLY A 196 17.01 8.60 -10.50
CA GLY A 196 17.21 10.04 -10.32
C GLY A 196 18.61 10.48 -10.75
N THR A 197 19.65 9.77 -10.28
CA THR A 197 21.05 10.07 -10.64
C THR A 197 21.33 9.86 -12.13
N GLN A 198 20.73 8.86 -12.78
CA GLN A 198 20.86 8.67 -14.24
C GLN A 198 20.19 9.79 -15.03
N ALA A 199 18.99 10.22 -14.64
CA ALA A 199 18.32 11.35 -15.27
C ALA A 199 19.13 12.64 -15.11
N GLU A 200 19.66 12.91 -13.92
CA GLU A 200 20.51 14.08 -13.65
C GLU A 200 21.78 14.09 -14.52
N LYS A 201 22.47 12.96 -14.65
CA LYS A 201 23.64 12.82 -15.53
C LYS A 201 23.29 13.10 -17.00
N PHE A 202 22.17 12.56 -17.48
CA PHE A 202 21.71 12.80 -18.85
C PHE A 202 21.43 14.29 -19.11
N TYR A 203 20.83 14.99 -18.14
CA TYR A 203 20.58 16.43 -18.24
C TYR A 203 21.86 17.28 -18.22
N GLU A 204 22.87 16.88 -17.44
CA GLU A 204 24.17 17.56 -17.43
C GLU A 204 24.94 17.34 -18.75
N GLU A 205 24.95 16.11 -19.26
CA GLU A 205 25.54 15.79 -20.57
C GLU A 205 24.86 16.56 -21.71
N GLU A 206 23.52 16.66 -21.74
CA GLU A 206 22.81 17.48 -22.72
C GLU A 206 23.16 18.97 -22.61
N LYS A 207 23.34 19.51 -21.40
CA LYS A 207 23.76 20.90 -21.19
C LYS A 207 25.15 21.15 -21.74
N GLU A 208 26.09 20.25 -21.49
CA GLU A 208 27.46 20.35 -22.01
C GLU A 208 27.50 20.26 -23.54
N VAL A 209 26.73 19.35 -24.15
CA VAL A 209 26.62 19.24 -25.60
C VAL A 209 26.07 20.53 -26.21
N ARG A 210 24.96 21.08 -25.68
CA ARG A 210 24.38 22.34 -26.16
C ARG A 210 25.31 23.54 -25.95
N ALA A 211 26.10 23.56 -24.87
CA ALA A 211 27.09 24.61 -24.64
C ALA A 211 28.24 24.54 -25.68
N THR A 212 28.70 23.33 -25.98
CA THR A 212 29.78 23.06 -26.94
C THR A 212 29.36 23.39 -28.38
N GLU A 213 28.12 23.07 -28.76
CA GLU A 213 27.57 23.44 -30.08
C GLU A 213 27.44 24.97 -30.24
N LYS A 214 27.01 25.68 -29.21
CA LYS A 214 26.96 27.16 -29.22
C LYS A 214 28.35 27.79 -29.39
N LEU A 215 29.38 27.22 -28.77
CA LEU A 215 30.77 27.64 -28.93
C LEU A 215 31.28 27.41 -30.36
N LYS A 216 31.04 26.23 -30.93
CA LYS A 216 31.42 25.92 -32.33
C LYS A 216 30.72 26.84 -33.34
N THR A 217 29.46 27.20 -33.07
CA THR A 217 28.68 28.09 -33.95
C THR A 217 29.18 29.54 -33.88
N ARG A 218 29.70 29.97 -32.72
CA ARG A 218 30.32 31.30 -32.55
C ARG A 218 31.71 31.41 -33.18
N GLN A 219 32.49 30.33 -33.21
CA GLN A 219 33.82 30.30 -33.85
C GLN A 219 33.75 30.24 -35.39
N ARG A 220 32.57 29.95 -35.96
CA ARG A 220 32.33 29.90 -37.41
C ARG A 220 31.75 31.21 -37.98
N ARG A 221 31.57 32.23 -37.16
CA ARG A 221 31.14 33.59 -37.53
C ARG A 221 32.29 34.55 -37.31
#